data_AF-A0A6A4VEB0-F1
#
_entry.id   AF-A0A6A4VEB0-F1
#
_cell.length_a   1.000
_cell.length_b   1.000
_cell.length_c   1.000
_cell.angle_alpha   90.00
_cell.angle_beta   90.00
_cell.angle_gamma   90.00
#
_symmetry.space_group_name_H-M   'P 1'
#
loop_
_entity.id
_entity.type
_entity.pdbx_description
1 polymer ?
#
loop_
_entity_poly.entity_id
_entity_poly.type
_entity_poly.pdbx_seq_one_letter_code
_entity_poly.pdbx_strand_id
1 'polypeptide(L)'
;MASAYSTPAGEEPPPPPVFCTGALRDEHGRLAWVPHLLLGVELDEVDSPTFLATISRRVRRLQTHVHPDRHSGDEHLSRVVNASATLLREHGAQYVRFVRGGSSNGGPAEVLAAALKMPPPFDIWSLGAQAHLGELAELSAVRAADLKRLTSDLQQQLETKQHEADAARLREAELLSEVDFLKMQVDLARDLEEELTPLRGVAIAAQNSELAARAEVKALRSRLTAAERRHLEQRFADDRLITEQQAQLSRASAENELLRQSAAKAEACVENLRRRPSVDVKVLRRCLSAVAGGQLNARTRRDARFLLNQMSHNV
;
A
#
# COMPACT_ATOMS: atom_id res chain seq x y z
N MET A 1 -70.43 8.86 -73.45
CA MET A 1 -71.20 9.02 -72.20
C MET A 1 -70.22 8.86 -71.06
N ALA A 2 -69.97 9.95 -70.32
CA ALA A 2 -68.99 10.02 -69.24
C ALA A 2 -69.53 9.28 -68.00
N SER A 3 -68.74 8.36 -67.47
CA SER A 3 -69.05 7.66 -66.22
C SER A 3 -68.78 8.60 -65.05
N ALA A 4 -69.85 9.10 -64.45
CA ALA A 4 -69.83 9.95 -63.27
C ALA A 4 -69.77 9.07 -62.01
N TYR A 5 -68.56 8.71 -61.59
CA TYR A 5 -68.25 8.35 -60.20
C TYR A 5 -66.83 8.82 -59.90
N SER A 6 -66.69 10.12 -59.66
CA SER A 6 -65.52 10.69 -58.99
C SER A 6 -65.63 10.39 -57.50
N THR A 7 -64.68 9.62 -56.96
CA THR A 7 -64.47 9.52 -55.51
C THR A 7 -64.02 10.89 -54.99
N PRO A 8 -64.61 11.42 -53.89
CA PRO A 8 -64.23 12.72 -53.34
C PRO A 8 -62.81 12.65 -52.78
N ALA A 9 -62.00 13.65 -53.12
CA ALA A 9 -60.64 13.81 -52.62
C ALA A 9 -60.66 14.14 -51.13
N GLY A 10 -60.17 13.23 -50.28
CA GLY A 10 -60.01 13.48 -48.84
C GLY A 10 -60.11 12.27 -47.92
N GLU A 11 -60.58 11.11 -48.39
CA GLU A 11 -60.55 9.87 -47.59
C GLU A 11 -59.21 9.17 -47.79
N GLU A 12 -58.47 8.93 -46.70
CA GLU A 12 -57.33 8.00 -46.71
C GLU A 12 -57.79 6.68 -47.33
N PRO A 13 -57.00 6.09 -48.26
CA PRO A 13 -57.35 4.79 -48.81
C PRO A 13 -57.55 3.80 -47.65
N PRO A 14 -58.61 2.96 -47.68
CA PRO A 14 -58.85 2.00 -46.61
C PRO A 14 -57.58 1.19 -46.38
N PRO A 15 -57.22 0.91 -45.10
CA PRO A 15 -56.00 0.19 -44.80
C PRO A 15 -55.99 -1.14 -45.57
N PRO A 16 -54.81 -1.56 -46.08
CA PRO A 16 -54.72 -2.81 -46.83
C PRO A 16 -55.31 -3.94 -45.98
N PRO A 17 -56.06 -4.87 -46.59
CA PRO A 17 -56.72 -5.90 -45.84
C PRO A 17 -55.66 -6.69 -45.05
N VAL A 18 -55.89 -6.85 -43.74
CA VAL A 18 -54.97 -7.56 -42.84
C VAL A 18 -55.07 -9.06 -43.10
N PHE A 19 -53.94 -9.71 -43.41
CA PHE A 19 -53.90 -11.17 -43.54
C PHE A 19 -54.42 -11.85 -42.28
N CYS A 20 -55.55 -12.55 -42.39
CA CYS A 20 -56.16 -13.25 -41.27
C CYS A 20 -56.65 -14.63 -41.70
N THR A 21 -56.22 -15.66 -40.98
CA THR A 21 -56.71 -17.04 -41.19
C THR A 21 -57.88 -17.41 -40.28
N GLY A 22 -58.45 -16.44 -39.54
CA GLY A 22 -59.47 -16.68 -38.50
C GLY A 22 -60.70 -17.46 -39.00
N ALA A 23 -61.18 -17.16 -40.22
CA ALA A 23 -62.32 -17.87 -40.83
C ALA A 23 -62.03 -19.33 -41.23
N LEU A 24 -60.77 -19.76 -41.14
CA LEU A 24 -60.30 -21.10 -41.50
C LEU A 24 -59.82 -21.90 -40.28
N ARG A 25 -59.93 -21.32 -39.08
CA ARG A 25 -59.50 -21.93 -37.83
C ARG A 25 -60.67 -22.64 -37.14
N ASP A 26 -60.37 -23.72 -36.42
CA ASP A 26 -61.31 -24.39 -35.53
C ASP A 26 -61.57 -23.56 -34.25
N GLU A 27 -62.49 -24.05 -33.41
CA GLU A 27 -62.82 -23.45 -32.11
C GLU A 27 -61.63 -23.35 -31.14
N HIS A 28 -60.56 -24.12 -31.38
CA HIS A 28 -59.32 -24.10 -30.60
C HIS A 28 -58.26 -23.17 -31.20
N GLY A 29 -58.61 -22.40 -32.24
CA GLY A 29 -57.71 -21.48 -32.91
C GLY A 29 -56.65 -22.15 -33.78
N ARG A 30 -56.80 -23.44 -34.12
CA ARG A 30 -55.88 -24.16 -35.03
C ARG A 30 -56.40 -24.10 -36.45
N LEU A 31 -55.50 -24.04 -37.43
CA LEU A 31 -55.91 -24.08 -38.84
C LEU A 31 -56.62 -25.43 -39.11
N ALA A 32 -57.86 -25.36 -39.59
CA ALA A 32 -58.68 -26.54 -39.90
C ALA A 32 -58.78 -26.79 -41.41
N TRP A 33 -58.62 -25.73 -42.20
CA TRP A 33 -58.80 -25.76 -43.65
C TRP A 33 -57.60 -25.17 -44.37
N VAL A 34 -57.21 -25.80 -45.48
CA VAL A 34 -56.10 -25.34 -46.30
C VAL A 34 -56.63 -24.81 -47.64
N PRO A 35 -56.76 -23.47 -47.81
CA PRO A 35 -57.41 -22.84 -48.96
C PRO A 35 -56.99 -23.34 -50.34
N HIS A 36 -55.68 -23.46 -50.57
CA HIS A 36 -55.16 -23.84 -51.89
C HIS A 36 -55.40 -25.33 -52.20
N LEU A 37 -55.33 -26.20 -51.19
CA LEU A 37 -55.67 -27.62 -51.33
C LEU A 37 -57.17 -27.82 -51.52
N LEU A 38 -57.99 -27.13 -50.72
CA LEU A 38 -59.45 -27.20 -50.78
C LEU A 38 -59.99 -26.75 -52.15
N LEU A 39 -59.42 -25.68 -52.72
CA LEU A 39 -59.81 -25.16 -54.03
C LEU A 39 -59.12 -25.90 -55.20
N GLY A 40 -58.10 -26.72 -54.93
CA GLY A 40 -57.31 -27.42 -55.94
C GLY A 40 -56.59 -26.44 -56.88
N VAL A 41 -55.91 -25.45 -56.28
CA VAL A 41 -55.12 -24.43 -56.99
C VAL A 41 -53.66 -24.48 -56.54
N GLU A 42 -52.75 -24.25 -57.48
CA GLU A 42 -51.31 -24.22 -57.21
C GLU A 42 -50.89 -22.83 -56.75
N LEU A 43 -50.08 -22.78 -55.69
CA LEU A 43 -49.65 -21.52 -55.09
C LEU A 43 -48.57 -20.80 -55.91
N ASP A 44 -47.91 -21.50 -56.83
CA ASP A 44 -46.91 -20.92 -57.72
C ASP A 44 -47.57 -20.05 -58.82
N GLU A 45 -48.87 -20.23 -59.04
CA GLU A 45 -49.66 -19.43 -59.98
C GLU A 45 -50.26 -18.17 -59.34
N VAL A 46 -50.03 -17.89 -58.05
CA VAL A 46 -50.73 -16.79 -57.34
C VAL A 46 -50.54 -15.42 -58.00
N ASP A 47 -49.36 -15.17 -58.58
CA ASP A 47 -49.06 -13.92 -59.29
C ASP A 47 -49.45 -13.96 -60.79
N SER A 48 -50.03 -15.07 -61.26
CA SER A 48 -50.46 -15.24 -62.66
C SER A 48 -51.73 -14.46 -62.96
N PRO A 49 -51.84 -13.81 -64.14
CA PRO A 49 -53.06 -13.09 -64.54
C PRO A 49 -54.30 -14.00 -64.66
N THR A 50 -54.11 -15.32 -64.77
CA THR A 50 -55.20 -16.29 -64.88
C THR A 50 -55.66 -16.86 -63.53
N PHE A 51 -54.94 -16.59 -62.44
CA PHE A 51 -55.18 -17.21 -61.13
C PHE A 51 -56.59 -16.93 -60.58
N LEU A 52 -57.05 -15.68 -60.65
CA LEU A 52 -58.38 -15.28 -60.19
C LEU A 52 -59.50 -15.97 -61.00
N ALA A 53 -59.28 -16.18 -62.30
CA ALA A 53 -60.20 -16.91 -63.16
C ALA A 53 -60.23 -18.40 -62.81
N THR A 54 -59.07 -18.99 -62.48
CA THR A 54 -58.95 -20.38 -61.99
C THR A 54 -59.70 -20.56 -60.67
N ILE A 55 -59.49 -19.68 -59.69
CA ILE A 55 -60.24 -19.69 -58.41
C ILE A 55 -61.75 -19.63 -58.69
N SER A 56 -62.20 -18.69 -59.53
CA SER A 56 -63.62 -18.51 -59.82
C SER A 56 -64.24 -19.75 -60.47
N ARG A 57 -63.51 -20.43 -61.36
CA ARG A 57 -63.93 -21.69 -61.98
C ARG A 57 -64.01 -22.83 -60.95
N ARG A 58 -63.02 -22.94 -60.07
CA ARG A 58 -62.96 -23.97 -59.02
C ARG A 58 -64.07 -23.78 -57.99
N VAL A 59 -64.30 -22.54 -57.53
CA VAL A 59 -65.42 -22.20 -56.64
C VAL A 59 -66.76 -22.58 -57.26
N ARG A 60 -67.03 -22.23 -58.53
CA ARG A 60 -68.29 -22.60 -59.19
C ARG A 60 -68.50 -24.12 -59.23
N ARG A 61 -67.44 -24.89 -59.52
CA ARG A 61 -67.48 -26.36 -59.52
C ARG A 61 -67.69 -26.95 -58.13
N LEU A 62 -67.10 -26.38 -57.09
CA LEU A 62 -67.33 -26.86 -55.72
C LEU A 62 -68.72 -26.48 -55.22
N GLN A 63 -69.18 -25.26 -55.50
CA GLN A 63 -70.51 -24.79 -55.14
C GLN A 63 -71.62 -25.62 -55.80
N THR A 64 -71.41 -26.20 -56.98
CA THR A 64 -72.41 -27.15 -57.53
C THR A 64 -72.58 -28.41 -56.68
N HIS A 65 -71.69 -28.72 -55.76
CA HIS A 65 -71.80 -29.89 -54.88
C HIS A 65 -72.24 -29.51 -53.47
N VAL A 66 -71.82 -28.35 -52.97
CA VAL A 66 -72.02 -27.95 -51.56
C VAL A 66 -73.09 -26.86 -51.34
N HIS A 67 -73.75 -26.34 -52.39
CA HIS A 67 -74.74 -25.25 -52.23
C HIS A 67 -75.90 -25.65 -51.29
N PRO A 68 -76.28 -24.79 -50.31
CA PRO A 68 -77.29 -25.12 -49.29
C PRO A 68 -78.66 -25.49 -49.88
N ASP A 69 -79.03 -24.92 -51.04
CA ASP A 69 -80.31 -25.23 -51.71
C ASP A 69 -80.37 -26.64 -52.35
N ARG A 70 -79.30 -27.45 -52.28
CA ARG A 70 -79.26 -28.80 -52.82
C ARG A 70 -79.53 -29.84 -51.73
N HIS A 71 -80.13 -30.97 -52.11
CA HIS A 71 -80.41 -32.10 -51.21
C HIS A 71 -79.18 -32.70 -50.51
N SER A 72 -77.98 -32.51 -51.08
CA SER A 72 -76.69 -32.92 -50.50
C SER A 72 -75.80 -31.72 -50.12
N GLY A 73 -76.39 -30.53 -50.00
CA GLY A 73 -75.68 -29.28 -49.72
C GLY A 73 -75.22 -29.20 -48.26
N ASP A 74 -74.17 -28.41 -48.03
CA ASP A 74 -73.65 -28.13 -46.69
C ASP A 74 -73.29 -26.64 -46.59
N GLU A 75 -74.07 -25.91 -45.79
CA GLU A 75 -73.88 -24.47 -45.55
C GLU A 75 -72.51 -24.16 -44.94
N HIS A 76 -71.98 -25.05 -44.09
CA HIS A 76 -70.66 -24.87 -43.50
C HIS A 76 -69.57 -24.99 -44.56
N LEU A 77 -69.61 -26.05 -45.39
CA LEU A 77 -68.64 -26.22 -46.48
C LEU A 77 -68.74 -25.10 -47.52
N SER A 78 -69.95 -24.63 -47.84
CA SER A 78 -70.15 -23.49 -48.74
C SER A 78 -69.50 -22.21 -48.20
N ARG A 79 -69.62 -21.94 -46.89
CA ARG A 79 -68.93 -20.82 -46.22
C ARG A 79 -67.41 -20.97 -46.26
N VAL A 80 -66.87 -22.17 -46.00
CA VAL A 80 -65.43 -22.44 -46.05
C VAL A 80 -64.86 -22.27 -47.46
N VAL A 81 -65.57 -22.73 -48.49
CA VAL A 81 -65.19 -22.54 -49.91
C VAL A 81 -65.11 -21.04 -50.23
N ASN A 82 -66.10 -20.27 -49.80
CA ASN A 82 -66.12 -18.82 -50.02
C ASN A 82 -65.01 -18.11 -49.24
N ALA A 83 -64.80 -18.44 -47.96
CA ALA A 83 -63.73 -17.88 -47.14
C ALA A 83 -62.33 -18.20 -47.72
N SER A 84 -62.12 -19.43 -48.18
CA SER A 84 -60.88 -19.85 -48.84
C SER A 84 -60.63 -19.05 -50.12
N ALA A 85 -61.67 -18.84 -50.93
CA ALA A 85 -61.55 -18.08 -52.16
C ALA A 85 -61.30 -16.59 -51.90
N THR A 86 -61.99 -15.98 -50.95
CA THR A 86 -61.76 -14.60 -50.54
C THR A 86 -60.34 -14.41 -50.03
N LEU A 87 -59.86 -15.30 -49.15
CA LEU A 87 -58.50 -15.22 -48.63
C LEU A 87 -57.44 -15.30 -49.74
N LEU A 88 -57.57 -16.22 -50.70
CA LEU A 88 -56.60 -16.31 -51.80
C LEU A 88 -56.68 -15.14 -52.78
N ARG A 89 -57.87 -14.56 -52.99
CA ARG A 89 -58.05 -13.39 -53.88
C ARG A 89 -57.47 -12.11 -53.27
N GLU A 90 -57.74 -11.89 -51.99
CA GLU A 90 -57.39 -10.65 -51.30
C GLU A 90 -56.00 -10.70 -50.66
N HIS A 91 -55.54 -11.89 -50.25
CA HIS A 91 -54.30 -12.08 -49.50
C HIS A 91 -53.36 -13.15 -50.07
N GLY A 92 -53.49 -13.53 -51.34
CA GLY A 92 -52.73 -14.63 -51.95
C GLY A 92 -51.22 -14.59 -51.64
N ALA A 93 -50.56 -13.45 -51.88
CA ALA A 93 -49.11 -13.31 -51.63
C ALA A 93 -48.73 -13.45 -50.14
N GLN A 94 -49.54 -12.90 -49.24
CA GLN A 94 -49.33 -13.01 -47.78
C GLN A 94 -49.55 -14.45 -47.31
N TYR A 95 -50.54 -15.13 -47.87
CA TYR A 95 -50.80 -16.53 -47.63
C TYR A 95 -49.65 -17.43 -48.12
N VAL A 96 -49.07 -17.17 -49.28
CA VAL A 96 -47.88 -17.90 -49.78
C VAL A 96 -46.70 -17.74 -48.81
N ARG A 97 -46.43 -16.51 -48.33
CA ARG A 97 -45.37 -16.27 -47.34
C ARG A 97 -45.62 -17.01 -46.03
N PHE A 98 -46.87 -17.07 -45.59
CA PHE A 98 -47.27 -17.85 -44.41
C PHE A 98 -47.03 -19.35 -44.63
N VAL A 99 -47.53 -19.93 -45.72
CA VAL A 99 -47.37 -21.37 -46.04
C VAL A 99 -45.89 -21.76 -46.17
N ARG A 100 -45.05 -20.89 -46.74
CA ARG A 100 -43.61 -21.13 -46.93
C ARG A 100 -42.75 -20.83 -45.68
N GLY A 101 -43.36 -20.50 -44.54
CA GLY A 101 -42.62 -20.25 -43.30
C GLY A 101 -41.84 -18.93 -43.26
N GLY A 102 -42.13 -18.00 -44.19
CA GLY A 102 -41.59 -16.64 -44.17
C GLY A 102 -42.31 -15.71 -43.18
N SER A 103 -43.26 -16.24 -42.41
CA SER A 103 -43.94 -15.58 -41.29
C SER A 103 -43.44 -16.19 -39.98
N SER A 104 -43.29 -15.37 -38.94
CA SER A 104 -42.83 -15.78 -37.60
C SER A 104 -43.71 -16.84 -36.92
N ASN A 105 -44.90 -17.10 -37.46
CA ASN A 105 -45.90 -17.98 -36.86
C ASN A 105 -46.06 -19.25 -37.70
N GLY A 106 -45.23 -20.28 -37.43
CA GLY A 106 -45.55 -21.72 -37.58
C GLY A 106 -46.20 -22.26 -38.87
N GLY A 107 -46.30 -21.48 -39.94
CA GLY A 107 -47.24 -21.71 -41.04
C GLY A 107 -47.10 -23.06 -41.75
N PRO A 108 -45.89 -23.57 -42.06
CA PRO A 108 -45.75 -24.87 -42.72
C PRO A 108 -46.30 -26.03 -41.89
N ALA A 109 -46.04 -26.05 -40.58
CA ALA A 109 -46.49 -27.12 -39.69
C ALA A 109 -48.01 -27.03 -39.44
N GLU A 110 -48.56 -25.82 -39.30
CA GLU A 110 -50.00 -25.62 -39.20
C GLU A 110 -50.74 -26.05 -40.47
N VAL A 111 -50.22 -25.70 -41.65
CA VAL A 111 -50.79 -26.10 -42.95
C VAL A 111 -50.73 -27.61 -43.14
N LEU A 112 -49.62 -28.25 -42.76
CA LEU A 112 -49.46 -29.69 -42.82
C LEU A 112 -50.46 -30.42 -41.92
N ALA A 113 -50.57 -29.98 -40.66
CA ALA A 113 -51.49 -30.58 -39.69
C ALA A 113 -52.96 -30.38 -40.09
N ALA A 114 -53.31 -29.22 -40.67
CA ALA A 114 -54.64 -28.95 -41.20
C ALA A 114 -54.96 -29.83 -42.41
N ALA A 115 -54.01 -29.96 -43.35
CA ALA A 115 -54.17 -30.78 -44.55
C ALA A 115 -54.48 -32.26 -44.23
N LEU A 116 -53.84 -32.79 -43.19
CA LEU A 116 -54.03 -34.15 -42.70
C LEU A 116 -55.40 -34.42 -42.07
N LYS A 117 -56.11 -33.37 -41.65
CA LYS A 117 -57.36 -33.45 -40.89
C LYS A 117 -58.56 -32.89 -41.67
N MET A 118 -58.39 -32.58 -42.97
CA MET A 118 -59.47 -32.04 -43.78
C MET A 118 -60.58 -33.10 -43.95
N PRO A 119 -61.85 -32.78 -43.67
CA PRO A 119 -62.95 -33.72 -43.79
C PRO A 119 -63.29 -34.01 -45.28
N PRO A 120 -64.01 -35.12 -45.55
CA PRO A 120 -64.47 -35.46 -46.90
C PRO A 120 -65.35 -34.35 -47.49
N PRO A 121 -65.36 -34.16 -48.83
CA PRO A 121 -64.75 -34.99 -49.88
C PRO A 121 -63.29 -34.64 -50.22
N PHE A 122 -62.57 -33.90 -49.37
CA PHE A 122 -61.26 -33.33 -49.68
C PHE A 122 -60.06 -34.21 -49.31
N ASP A 123 -60.28 -35.52 -49.13
CA ASP A 123 -59.24 -36.56 -49.03
C ASP A 123 -58.53 -36.75 -50.38
N ILE A 124 -57.72 -35.77 -50.79
CA ILE A 124 -57.04 -35.77 -52.09
C ILE A 124 -55.76 -36.65 -52.07
N TRP A 125 -55.42 -37.22 -50.90
CA TRP A 125 -54.16 -37.90 -50.66
C TRP A 125 -54.43 -39.37 -50.42
N SER A 126 -53.73 -40.27 -51.12
CA SER A 126 -53.77 -41.70 -50.79
C SER A 126 -53.35 -41.88 -49.32
N LEU A 127 -53.91 -42.88 -48.62
CA LEU A 127 -53.62 -43.15 -47.19
C LEU A 127 -52.11 -43.14 -46.85
N GLY A 128 -51.25 -43.55 -47.80
CA GLY A 128 -49.79 -43.55 -47.62
C GLY A 128 -49.14 -42.16 -47.57
N ALA A 129 -49.69 -41.16 -48.28
CA ALA A 129 -49.17 -39.80 -48.25
C ALA A 129 -49.59 -39.05 -46.97
N GLN A 130 -50.76 -39.37 -46.40
CA GLN A 130 -51.17 -38.86 -45.08
C GLN A 130 -50.27 -39.40 -43.95
N ALA A 131 -49.86 -40.67 -44.01
CA ALA A 131 -48.93 -41.23 -43.02
C ALA A 131 -47.58 -40.50 -43.00
N HIS A 132 -46.96 -40.29 -44.16
CA HIS A 132 -45.66 -39.60 -44.25
C HIS A 132 -45.72 -38.12 -43.84
N LEU A 133 -46.81 -37.41 -44.12
CA LEU A 133 -46.97 -36.05 -43.62
C LEU A 133 -47.19 -36.01 -42.10
N GLY A 134 -47.89 -37.01 -41.54
CA GLY A 134 -48.01 -37.17 -40.08
C GLY A 134 -46.65 -37.35 -39.42
N GLU A 135 -45.82 -38.23 -39.97
CA GLU A 135 -44.43 -38.44 -39.53
C GLU A 135 -43.60 -37.16 -39.61
N LEU A 136 -43.70 -36.39 -40.71
CA LEU A 136 -43.00 -35.12 -40.85
C LEU A 136 -43.49 -34.05 -39.85
N ALA A 137 -44.79 -34.01 -39.56
CA ALA A 137 -45.35 -33.11 -38.55
C ALA A 137 -44.83 -33.45 -37.15
N GLU A 138 -44.81 -34.73 -36.79
CA GLU A 138 -44.26 -35.21 -35.52
C GLU A 138 -42.77 -34.89 -35.40
N LEU A 139 -41.98 -35.18 -36.43
CA LEU A 139 -40.55 -34.84 -36.48
C LEU A 139 -40.31 -33.33 -36.33
N SER A 140 -41.18 -32.49 -36.92
CA SER A 140 -41.08 -31.04 -36.78
C SER A 140 -41.43 -30.56 -35.35
N ALA A 141 -42.40 -31.20 -34.71
CA ALA A 141 -42.79 -30.89 -33.33
C ALA A 141 -41.70 -31.31 -32.33
N VAL A 142 -41.09 -32.48 -32.53
CA VAL A 142 -39.94 -32.95 -31.73
C VAL A 142 -38.78 -31.96 -31.87
N ARG A 143 -38.42 -31.56 -33.10
CA ARG A 143 -37.36 -30.56 -33.32
C ARG A 143 -37.67 -29.21 -32.66
N ALA A 144 -38.92 -28.76 -32.70
CA ALA A 144 -39.32 -27.52 -32.04
C ALA A 144 -39.20 -27.62 -30.51
N ALA A 145 -39.53 -28.78 -29.93
CA ALA A 145 -39.34 -29.03 -28.50
C ALA A 145 -37.86 -29.07 -28.11
N ASP A 146 -37.02 -29.72 -28.92
CA ASP A 146 -35.57 -29.78 -28.69
C ASP A 146 -34.92 -28.40 -28.80
N LEU A 147 -35.30 -27.60 -29.80
CA LEU A 147 -34.83 -26.22 -29.92
C LEU A 147 -35.24 -25.37 -28.71
N LYS A 148 -36.47 -25.52 -28.20
CA LYS A 148 -36.92 -24.83 -26.99
C LYS A 148 -36.09 -25.22 -25.76
N ARG A 149 -35.77 -26.51 -25.61
CA ARG A 149 -34.89 -26.99 -24.53
C ARG A 149 -33.50 -26.39 -24.64
N LEU A 150 -32.89 -26.46 -25.82
CA LEU A 150 -31.58 -25.86 -26.07
C LEU A 150 -31.55 -24.36 -25.79
N THR A 151 -32.59 -23.62 -26.18
CA THR A 151 -32.68 -22.19 -25.88
C THR A 151 -32.80 -21.92 -24.38
N SER A 152 -33.56 -22.74 -23.65
CA SER A 152 -33.69 -22.64 -22.20
C SER A 152 -32.37 -22.94 -21.50
N ASP A 153 -31.66 -23.99 -21.91
CA ASP A 153 -30.38 -24.39 -21.34
C ASP A 153 -29.32 -23.31 -21.59
N LEU A 154 -29.28 -22.74 -22.79
CA LEU A 154 -28.37 -21.63 -23.13
C LEU A 154 -28.69 -20.36 -22.34
N GLN A 155 -29.98 -20.05 -22.13
CA GLN A 155 -30.39 -18.93 -21.28
C GLN A 155 -29.93 -19.14 -19.83
N GLN A 156 -30.12 -20.33 -19.28
CA GLN A 156 -29.66 -20.66 -17.94
C GLN A 156 -28.12 -20.61 -17.81
N GLN A 157 -27.40 -21.07 -18.83
CA GLN A 157 -25.94 -20.94 -18.88
C GLN A 157 -25.50 -19.47 -18.94
N LEU A 158 -26.21 -18.63 -19.68
CA LEU A 158 -25.92 -17.20 -19.74
C LEU A 158 -26.13 -16.54 -18.38
N GLU A 159 -27.24 -16.82 -17.70
CA GLU A 159 -27.54 -16.29 -16.37
C GLU A 159 -26.49 -16.70 -15.34
N THR A 160 -26.10 -17.98 -15.33
CA THR A 160 -25.04 -18.46 -14.43
C THR A 160 -23.70 -17.79 -14.70
N LYS A 161 -23.31 -17.62 -15.98
CA LYS A 161 -22.08 -16.91 -16.35
C LYS A 161 -22.12 -15.42 -16.02
N GLN A 162 -23.28 -14.78 -16.10
CA GLN A 162 -23.47 -13.39 -15.66
C GLN A 162 -23.29 -13.27 -14.15
N HIS A 163 -23.90 -14.15 -13.36
CA HIS A 163 -23.70 -14.17 -11.91
C HIS A 163 -22.25 -14.44 -11.51
N GLU A 164 -21.55 -15.36 -12.19
CA GLU A 164 -20.11 -15.59 -11.98
C GLU A 164 -19.28 -14.34 -12.32
N ALA A 165 -19.59 -13.64 -13.41
CA ALA A 165 -18.90 -12.41 -13.80
C ALA A 165 -19.12 -11.28 -12.79
N ASP A 166 -20.34 -11.12 -12.27
CA ASP A 166 -20.65 -10.11 -11.26
C ASP A 166 -19.99 -10.43 -9.91
N ALA A 167 -19.96 -11.70 -9.51
CA ALA A 167 -19.20 -12.14 -8.34
C ALA A 167 -17.69 -11.88 -8.49
N ALA A 168 -17.13 -12.11 -9.67
CA ALA A 168 -15.73 -11.80 -9.96
C ALA A 168 -15.43 -10.30 -9.88
N ARG A 169 -16.33 -9.45 -10.41
CA ARG A 169 -16.21 -7.98 -10.33
C ARG A 169 -16.25 -7.46 -8.89
N LEU A 170 -17.12 -8.02 -8.05
CA LEU A 170 -17.17 -7.67 -6.63
C LEU A 170 -15.85 -8.04 -5.94
N ARG A 171 -15.33 -9.24 -6.21
CA ARG A 171 -14.04 -9.68 -5.65
C ARG A 171 -12.86 -8.84 -6.14
N GLU A 172 -12.88 -8.40 -7.40
CA GLU A 172 -11.89 -7.47 -7.94
C GLU A 172 -11.95 -6.12 -7.23
N ALA A 173 -13.14 -5.57 -6.98
CA ALA A 173 -13.31 -4.33 -6.23
C ALA A 173 -12.82 -4.45 -4.78
N GLU A 174 -13.08 -5.57 -4.11
CA GLU A 174 -12.55 -5.86 -2.77
C GLU A 174 -11.01 -5.88 -2.78
N LEU A 175 -10.39 -6.60 -3.72
CA LEU A 175 -8.94 -6.65 -3.84
C LEU A 175 -8.32 -5.29 -4.15
N LEU A 176 -8.95 -4.47 -4.99
CA LEU A 176 -8.50 -3.11 -5.26
C LEU A 176 -8.53 -2.25 -3.99
N SER A 177 -9.58 -2.37 -3.17
CA SER A 177 -9.67 -1.67 -1.89
C SER A 177 -8.58 -2.12 -0.90
N GLU A 178 -8.25 -3.41 -0.88
CA GLU A 178 -7.18 -3.95 -0.05
C GLU A 178 -5.81 -3.47 -0.52
N VAL A 179 -5.57 -3.42 -1.83
CA VAL A 179 -4.34 -2.88 -2.42
C VAL A 179 -4.16 -1.41 -2.04
N ASP A 180 -5.21 -0.59 -2.10
CA ASP A 180 -5.12 0.81 -1.74
C ASP A 180 -4.87 1.01 -0.23
N PHE A 181 -5.47 0.17 0.61
CA PHE A 181 -5.17 0.15 2.04
C PHE A 181 -3.71 -0.24 2.33
N LEU A 182 -3.18 -1.26 1.65
CA LEU A 182 -1.79 -1.68 1.81
C LEU A 182 -0.81 -0.62 1.31
N LYS A 183 -1.11 0.07 0.20
CA LYS A 183 -0.32 1.21 -0.26
C LYS A 183 -0.25 2.31 0.81
N MET A 184 -1.39 2.67 1.39
CA MET A 184 -1.45 3.66 2.48
C MET A 184 -0.58 3.23 3.68
N GLN A 185 -0.57 1.95 4.04
CA GLN A 185 0.30 1.45 5.12
C GLN A 185 1.79 1.53 4.78
N VAL A 186 2.15 1.21 3.52
CA VAL A 186 3.53 1.29 3.05
C VAL A 186 4.02 2.74 3.03
N ASP A 187 3.18 3.66 2.57
CA ASP A 187 3.49 5.10 2.55
C ASP A 187 3.67 5.62 3.99
N LEU A 188 2.77 5.27 4.92
CA LEU A 188 2.92 5.62 6.33
C LEU A 188 4.20 5.05 6.95
N ALA A 189 4.53 3.79 6.67
CA ALA A 189 5.76 3.17 7.17
C ALA A 189 7.01 3.86 6.62
N ARG A 190 6.96 4.30 5.35
CA ARG A 190 8.03 5.06 4.73
C ARG A 190 8.20 6.43 5.37
N ASP A 191 7.11 7.17 5.58
CA ASP A 191 7.14 8.49 6.24
C ASP A 191 7.75 8.37 7.66
N LEU A 192 7.33 7.36 8.42
CA LEU A 192 7.89 7.08 9.75
C LEU A 192 9.38 6.72 9.70
N GLU A 193 9.83 5.94 8.71
CA GLU A 193 11.26 5.62 8.56
C GLU A 193 12.06 6.88 8.17
N GLU A 194 11.50 7.74 7.31
CA GLU A 194 12.08 9.04 6.94
C GLU A 194 12.22 9.98 8.16
N GLU A 195 11.27 9.97 9.10
CA GLU A 195 11.34 10.71 10.36
C GLU A 195 12.31 10.07 11.39
N LEU A 196 12.36 8.74 11.48
CA LEU A 196 13.19 8.04 12.47
C LEU A 196 14.68 8.03 12.11
N THR A 197 15.02 8.03 10.81
CA THR A 197 16.41 8.00 10.35
C THR A 197 17.26 9.16 10.87
N PRO A 198 16.85 10.45 10.76
CA PRO A 198 17.62 11.55 11.34
C PRO A 198 17.65 11.49 12.87
N LEU A 199 16.57 11.07 13.53
CA LEU A 199 16.54 10.92 15.00
C LEU A 199 17.55 9.87 15.49
N ARG A 200 17.68 8.74 14.78
CA ARG A 200 18.74 7.74 15.03
C ARG A 200 20.13 8.35 14.87
N GLY A 201 20.33 9.16 13.82
CA GLY A 201 21.59 9.89 13.61
C GLY A 201 21.93 10.84 14.76
N VAL A 202 20.95 11.63 15.22
CA VAL A 202 21.11 12.54 16.37
C VAL A 202 21.39 11.76 17.66
N ALA A 203 20.69 10.65 17.90
CA ALA A 203 20.92 9.81 19.08
C ALA A 203 22.34 9.24 19.11
N ILE A 204 22.86 8.74 17.98
CA ILE A 204 24.23 8.25 17.86
C ILE A 204 25.23 9.41 18.11
N ALA A 205 24.99 10.59 17.51
CA ALA A 205 25.86 11.75 17.71
C ALA A 205 25.87 12.20 19.19
N ALA A 206 24.72 12.25 19.84
CA ALA A 206 24.60 12.57 21.26
C ALA A 206 25.36 11.56 22.13
N GLN A 207 25.20 10.26 21.86
CA GLN A 207 25.91 9.22 22.61
C GLN A 207 27.43 9.30 22.44
N ASN A 208 27.91 9.57 21.22
CA ASN A 208 29.34 9.78 20.97
C ASN A 208 29.87 11.02 21.69
N SER A 209 29.10 12.12 21.71
CA SER A 209 29.46 13.33 22.45
C SER A 209 29.53 13.09 23.96
N GLU A 210 28.62 12.30 24.51
CA GLU A 210 28.63 11.93 25.93
C GLU A 210 29.86 11.09 26.28
N LEU A 211 30.20 10.11 25.43
CA LEU A 211 31.41 9.29 25.61
C LEU A 211 32.68 10.15 25.57
N ALA A 212 32.76 11.12 24.66
CA ALA A 212 33.87 12.07 24.58
C ALA A 212 33.96 12.93 25.86
N ALA A 213 32.85 13.51 26.32
CA ALA A 213 32.80 14.28 27.55
C ALA A 213 33.20 13.46 28.78
N ARG A 214 32.75 12.19 28.87
CA ARG A 214 33.16 11.27 29.94
C ARG A 214 34.66 11.00 29.92
N ALA A 215 35.26 10.84 28.74
CA ALA A 215 36.70 10.65 28.58
C ALA A 215 37.48 11.91 29.01
N GLU A 216 37.02 13.10 28.63
CA GLU A 216 37.61 14.38 29.05
C GLU A 216 37.54 14.56 30.57
N VAL A 217 36.39 14.30 31.18
CA VAL A 217 36.23 14.37 32.65
C VAL A 217 37.20 13.41 33.34
N LYS A 218 37.37 12.19 32.81
CA LYS A 218 38.35 11.23 33.35
C LYS A 218 39.78 11.75 33.23
N ALA A 219 40.14 12.36 32.11
CA ALA A 219 41.47 12.95 31.90
C ALA A 219 41.71 14.18 32.79
N LEU A 220 40.70 15.04 32.98
CA LEU A 220 40.80 16.17 33.90
C LEU A 220 40.95 15.72 35.34
N ARG A 221 40.23 14.67 35.77
CA ARG A 221 40.39 14.07 37.11
C ARG A 221 41.79 13.51 37.32
N SER A 222 42.37 12.81 36.33
CA SER A 222 43.75 12.31 36.45
C SER A 222 44.78 13.44 36.50
N ARG A 223 44.57 14.52 35.72
CA ARG A 223 45.42 15.72 35.79
C ARG A 223 45.32 16.44 37.13
N LEU A 224 44.10 16.57 37.68
CA LEU A 224 43.87 17.18 38.99
C LEU A 224 44.59 16.39 40.09
N THR A 225 44.40 15.07 40.16
CA THR A 225 45.07 14.22 41.15
C THR A 225 46.61 14.26 41.02
N ALA A 226 47.15 14.34 39.80
CA ALA A 226 48.59 14.53 39.60
C ALA A 226 49.07 15.91 40.07
N ALA A 227 48.30 16.97 39.81
CA ALA A 227 48.62 18.32 40.26
C ALA A 227 48.57 18.44 41.80
N GLU A 228 47.56 17.84 42.45
CA GLU A 228 47.45 17.77 43.91
C GLU A 228 48.66 17.06 44.53
N ARG A 229 49.11 15.93 43.95
CA ARG A 229 50.33 15.23 44.39
C ARG A 229 51.57 16.10 44.28
N ARG A 230 51.78 16.75 43.13
CA ARG A 230 52.93 17.66 42.93
C ARG A 230 52.91 18.82 43.92
N HIS A 231 51.75 19.40 44.16
CA HIS A 231 51.60 20.50 45.11
C HIS A 231 51.88 20.04 46.56
N LEU A 232 51.46 18.84 46.96
CA LEU A 232 51.82 18.27 48.26
C LEU A 232 53.33 18.01 48.36
N GLU A 233 53.94 17.43 47.33
CA GLU A 233 55.40 17.22 47.27
C GLU A 233 56.17 18.54 47.39
N GLN A 234 55.73 19.59 46.70
CA GLN A 234 56.29 20.94 46.81
C GLN A 234 56.14 21.48 48.23
N ARG A 235 54.96 21.39 48.84
CA ARG A 235 54.77 21.81 50.24
C ARG A 235 55.71 21.09 51.20
N PHE A 236 55.86 19.77 51.06
CA PHE A 236 56.81 19.02 51.89
C PHE A 236 58.26 19.43 51.65
N ALA A 237 58.63 19.76 50.41
CA ALA A 237 59.97 20.27 50.11
C ALA A 237 60.20 21.66 50.72
N ASP A 238 59.21 22.55 50.63
CA ASP A 238 59.24 23.88 51.23
C ASP A 238 59.33 23.80 52.76
N ASP A 239 58.53 22.94 53.40
CA ASP A 239 58.58 22.73 54.86
C ASP A 239 59.95 22.21 55.33
N ARG A 240 60.57 21.30 54.55
CA ARG A 240 61.95 20.84 54.81
C ARG A 240 62.95 21.98 54.69
N LEU A 241 62.81 22.82 53.66
CA LEU A 241 63.71 23.94 53.44
C LEU A 241 63.56 24.99 54.55
N ILE A 242 62.33 25.30 54.97
CA ILE A 242 62.04 26.18 56.11
C ILE A 242 62.66 25.63 57.40
N THR A 243 62.48 24.34 57.68
CA THR A 243 63.05 23.72 58.90
C THR A 243 64.57 23.70 58.88
N GLU A 244 65.19 23.42 57.74
CA GLU A 244 66.64 23.54 57.55
C GLU A 244 67.15 24.97 57.76
N GLN A 245 66.48 25.96 57.16
CA GLN A 245 66.80 27.38 57.35
C GLN A 245 66.66 27.82 58.81
N GLN A 246 65.60 27.39 59.50
CA GLN A 246 65.42 27.65 60.93
C GLN A 246 66.53 27.02 61.77
N ALA A 247 66.94 25.78 61.45
CA ALA A 247 68.06 25.14 62.12
C ALA A 247 69.38 25.90 61.89
N GLN A 248 69.65 26.37 60.67
CA GLN A 248 70.82 27.20 60.36
C GLN A 248 70.79 28.54 61.12
N LEU A 249 69.64 29.22 61.14
CA LEU A 249 69.47 30.46 61.91
C LEU A 249 69.69 30.24 63.41
N SER A 250 69.18 29.14 63.97
CA SER A 250 69.40 28.81 65.38
C SER A 250 70.89 28.58 65.68
N ARG A 251 71.61 27.86 64.82
CA ARG A 251 73.07 27.67 64.94
C ARG A 251 73.83 29.00 64.85
N ALA A 252 73.55 29.80 63.83
CA ALA A 252 74.17 31.11 63.66
C ALA A 252 73.87 32.06 64.84
N SER A 253 72.69 31.97 65.45
CA SER A 253 72.33 32.73 66.65
C SER A 253 73.12 32.25 67.88
N ALA A 254 73.28 30.94 68.06
CA ALA A 254 74.07 30.37 69.14
C ALA A 254 75.57 30.72 69.01
N GLU A 255 76.12 30.67 67.80
CA GLU A 255 77.48 31.11 67.50
C GLU A 255 77.66 32.61 67.78
N ASN A 256 76.72 33.46 67.34
CA ASN A 256 76.74 34.88 67.68
C ASN A 256 76.71 35.11 69.19
N GLU A 257 75.91 34.35 69.93
CA GLU A 257 75.83 34.48 71.39
C GLU A 257 77.15 34.06 72.06
N LEU A 258 77.80 33.00 71.59
CA LEU A 258 79.14 32.60 72.03
C LEU A 258 80.18 33.68 71.72
N LEU A 259 80.13 34.30 70.54
CA LEU A 259 81.00 35.41 70.16
C LEU A 259 80.74 36.66 71.03
N ARG A 260 79.49 36.98 71.35
CA ARG A 260 79.16 38.07 72.29
C ARG A 260 79.69 37.80 73.68
N GLN A 261 79.53 36.57 74.18
CA GLN A 261 80.06 36.18 75.49
C GLN A 261 81.59 36.23 75.52
N SER A 262 82.27 35.82 74.44
CA SER A 262 83.73 35.89 74.35
C SER A 262 84.23 37.33 74.26
N ALA A 263 83.54 38.19 73.49
CA ALA A 263 83.80 39.62 73.42
C ALA A 263 83.60 40.29 74.79
N ALA A 264 82.49 40.02 75.49
CA ALA A 264 82.25 40.54 76.83
C ALA A 264 83.31 40.09 77.85
N LYS A 265 83.78 38.83 77.77
CA LYS A 265 84.89 38.33 78.58
C LYS A 265 86.21 39.03 78.23
N ALA A 266 86.47 39.28 76.94
CA ALA A 266 87.64 40.00 76.49
C ALA A 266 87.62 41.47 76.96
N GLU A 267 86.48 42.15 76.84
CA GLU A 267 86.27 43.50 77.38
C GLU A 267 86.47 43.55 78.89
N ALA A 268 85.89 42.59 79.64
CA ALA A 268 86.12 42.49 81.08
C ALA A 268 87.60 42.24 81.43
N CYS A 269 88.33 41.46 80.62
CA CYS A 269 89.76 41.25 80.78
C CYS A 269 90.55 42.54 80.53
N VAL A 270 90.24 43.26 79.44
CA VAL A 270 90.84 44.57 79.13
C VAL A 270 90.57 45.57 80.25
N GLU A 271 89.35 45.61 80.77
CA GLU A 271 88.98 46.53 81.85
C GLU A 271 89.65 46.15 83.18
N ASN A 272 89.78 44.86 83.48
CA ASN A 272 90.59 44.38 84.61
C ASN A 272 92.09 44.73 84.45
N LEU A 273 92.64 44.68 83.24
CA LEU A 273 94.00 45.12 82.96
C LEU A 273 94.16 46.63 83.15
N ARG A 274 93.18 47.44 82.72
CA ARG A 274 93.14 48.89 82.96
C ARG A 274 93.05 49.25 84.44
N ARG A 275 92.34 48.44 85.24
CA ARG A 275 92.17 48.64 86.69
C ARG A 275 93.37 48.17 87.53
N ARG A 276 94.39 47.53 86.93
CA ARG A 276 95.60 47.17 87.68
C ARG A 276 96.38 48.43 88.05
N PRO A 277 96.92 48.52 89.28
CA PRO A 277 97.81 49.61 89.64
C PRO A 277 99.04 49.57 88.73
N SER A 278 99.46 50.73 88.23
CA SER A 278 100.67 50.85 87.42
C SER A 278 101.85 50.26 88.19
N VAL A 279 102.40 49.15 87.68
CA VAL A 279 103.54 48.53 88.34
C VAL A 279 104.77 49.37 88.04
N ASP A 280 105.34 49.98 89.08
CA ASP A 280 106.57 50.75 88.95
C ASP A 280 107.69 49.84 88.43
N VAL A 281 108.14 50.13 87.20
CA VAL A 281 109.16 49.36 86.47
C VAL A 281 110.43 49.21 87.30
N LYS A 282 110.74 50.16 88.19
CA LYS A 282 111.90 50.09 89.10
C LYS A 282 111.73 49.04 90.18
N VAL A 283 110.52 48.87 90.73
CA VAL A 283 110.21 47.86 91.76
C VAL A 283 110.21 46.47 91.15
N LEU A 284 109.61 46.31 89.97
CA LEU A 284 109.58 45.02 89.29
C LEU A 284 110.98 44.55 88.86
N ARG A 285 111.83 45.47 88.39
CA ARG A 285 113.23 45.20 88.08
C ARG A 285 114.01 44.79 89.33
N ARG A 286 113.81 45.45 90.48
CA ARG A 286 114.41 45.05 91.76
C ARG A 286 114.01 43.64 92.20
N CYS A 287 112.72 43.31 92.13
CA CYS A 287 112.24 41.98 92.49
C CYS A 287 112.78 40.89 91.54
N LEU A 288 112.79 41.14 90.23
CA LEU A 288 113.35 40.20 89.26
C LEU A 288 114.88 40.05 89.39
N SER A 289 115.61 41.13 89.70
CA SER A 289 117.04 41.06 90.00
C SER A 289 117.33 40.27 91.28
N ALA A 290 116.49 40.40 92.31
CA ALA A 290 116.58 39.60 93.53
C ALA A 290 116.30 38.10 93.26
N VAL A 291 115.32 37.79 92.43
CA VAL A 291 114.99 36.41 92.03
C VAL A 291 116.08 35.79 91.14
N ALA A 292 116.68 36.58 90.24
CA ALA A 292 117.77 36.14 89.36
C ALA A 292 119.11 35.93 90.11
N GLY A 293 119.29 36.59 91.26
CA GLY A 293 120.46 36.49 92.14
C GLY A 293 120.29 35.59 93.38
N GLY A 294 119.07 35.14 93.70
CA GLY A 294 118.77 34.31 94.87
C GLY A 294 118.91 32.79 94.67
N GLN A 295 118.76 32.03 95.76
CA GLN A 295 118.81 30.55 95.77
C GLN A 295 117.49 29.88 95.30
N LEU A 296 116.85 30.40 94.26
CA LEU A 296 115.63 29.82 93.70
C LEU A 296 115.93 28.77 92.61
N ASN A 297 114.95 27.95 92.28
CA ASN A 297 115.06 26.91 91.23
C ASN A 297 115.60 27.48 89.91
N ALA A 298 116.41 26.68 89.20
CA ALA A 298 117.13 27.14 88.00
C ALA A 298 116.19 27.63 86.87
N ARG A 299 114.98 27.06 86.77
CA ARG A 299 113.95 27.45 85.78
C ARG A 299 113.43 28.86 86.05
N THR A 300 113.08 29.17 87.31
CA THR A 300 112.63 30.51 87.73
C THR A 300 113.73 31.57 87.58
N ARG A 301 115.00 31.22 87.83
CA ARG A 301 116.13 32.12 87.55
C ARG A 301 116.31 32.40 86.05
N ARG A 302 116.10 31.39 85.20
CA ARG A 302 116.22 31.51 83.75
C ARG A 302 115.08 32.38 83.18
N ASP A 303 113.85 32.18 83.65
CA ASP A 303 112.69 32.98 83.25
C ASP A 303 112.81 34.43 83.77
N ALA A 304 113.28 34.64 85.01
CA ALA A 304 113.54 35.98 85.53
C ALA A 304 114.65 36.72 84.75
N ARG A 305 115.72 36.03 84.34
CA ARG A 305 116.75 36.60 83.45
C ARG A 305 116.21 36.90 82.06
N PHE A 306 115.36 36.04 81.50
CA PHE A 306 114.70 36.26 80.22
C PHE A 306 113.79 37.50 80.26
N LEU A 307 112.97 37.64 81.30
CA LEU A 307 112.10 38.80 81.51
C LEU A 307 112.92 40.09 81.79
N LEU A 308 114.02 40.01 82.55
CA LEU A 308 114.94 41.13 82.73
C LEU A 308 115.56 41.59 81.39
N ASN A 309 115.96 40.65 80.54
CA ASN A 309 116.52 40.94 79.21
C ASN A 309 115.47 41.55 78.26
N GLN A 310 114.23 41.06 78.29
CA GLN A 310 113.15 41.65 77.50
C GLN A 310 112.77 43.05 77.99
N MET A 311 112.82 43.30 79.31
CA MET A 311 112.61 44.63 79.87
C MET A 311 113.73 45.63 79.53
N SER A 312 114.93 45.17 79.19
CA SER A 312 116.03 46.03 78.71
C SER A 312 115.99 46.32 77.21
N HIS A 313 115.08 45.71 76.45
CA HIS A 313 114.90 45.98 75.01
C HIS A 313 113.65 46.81 74.70
N ASN A 314 112.90 47.22 75.72
CA ASN A 314 111.71 48.09 75.61
C ASN A 314 111.85 49.37 76.44
N VAL A 315 113.06 49.95 76.49
CA VAL A 315 113.29 51.38 76.79
C VAL A 315 113.83 52.03 75.55
#